data_AF-A0A819QS73-F1
#
_entry.id   AF-A0A819QS73-F1
#
_cell.length_a   1.000
_cell.length_b   1.000
_cell.length_c   1.000
_cell.angle_alpha   90.00
_cell.angle_beta   90.00
_cell.angle_gamma   90.00
#
_symmetry.space_group_name_H-M   'P 1'
#
loop_
_entity.id
_entity.type
_entity.pdbx_description
1 polymer ?
#
loop_
_entity_poly.entity_id
_entity_poly.type
_entity_poly.pdbx_seq_one_letter_code
_entity_poly.pdbx_strand_id
1 'polypeptide(L)'
;MASRAEKIDRFPNKILINVSEIQNLKSPRAEPLTIFLRFEYNDGQFSESGKFDVTDGSPRKVDHNAILGVNASDPVQIDDLGQKPVLVTLFEAQPKDKKQKEDKSTPIGQAILDLWPLLKNETQISVNIPIYAIPGSYLETQGEQNQVL
;
A
#
# COMPACT_ATOMS: atom_id res chain seq x y z
N MET A 1 8.89 44.59 -22.59
CA MET A 1 8.94 43.12 -22.60
C MET A 1 9.06 42.64 -21.16
N ALA A 2 7.98 42.16 -20.56
CA ALA A 2 8.01 41.62 -19.20
C ALA A 2 8.26 40.11 -19.28
N SER A 3 9.36 39.66 -18.67
CA SER A 3 9.70 38.25 -18.52
C SER A 3 8.61 37.55 -17.71
N ARG A 4 7.89 36.62 -18.34
CA ARG A 4 6.98 35.70 -17.68
C ARG A 4 7.85 34.70 -16.94
N ALA A 5 8.05 34.91 -15.64
CA ALA A 5 8.62 33.89 -14.78
C ALA A 5 7.71 32.67 -14.88
N GLU A 6 8.17 31.64 -15.60
CA GLU A 6 7.58 30.32 -15.50
C GLU A 6 7.74 29.90 -14.03
N LYS A 7 6.61 29.81 -13.34
CA LYS A 7 6.55 29.27 -11.99
C LYS A 7 6.93 27.80 -12.14
N ILE A 8 8.22 27.51 -12.00
CA ILE A 8 8.73 26.15 -11.94
C ILE A 8 7.97 25.51 -10.77
N ASP A 9 7.04 24.62 -11.08
CA ASP A 9 6.39 23.78 -10.08
C ASP A 9 7.48 22.81 -9.65
N ARG A 10 8.24 23.18 -8.59
CA ARG A 10 9.55 22.56 -8.27
C ARG A 10 9.43 21.13 -7.75
N PHE A 11 8.22 20.61 -7.62
CA PHE A 11 7.95 19.29 -7.06
C PHE A 11 6.62 18.74 -7.59
N PRO A 12 6.51 17.42 -7.79
CA PRO A 12 5.26 16.80 -8.18
C PRO A 12 4.23 16.97 -7.07
N ASN A 13 3.04 17.49 -7.41
CA ASN A 13 1.93 17.61 -6.45
C ASN A 13 1.21 16.27 -6.19
N LYS A 14 1.74 15.17 -6.75
CA LYS A 14 1.17 13.82 -6.69
C LYS A 14 2.29 12.79 -6.74
N ILE A 15 2.15 11.75 -5.92
CA ILE A 15 2.99 10.55 -5.97
C ILE A 15 2.10 9.41 -6.44
N LEU A 16 2.55 8.69 -7.47
CA LEU A 16 1.89 7.49 -7.97
C LEU A 16 2.56 6.27 -7.36
N ILE A 17 1.78 5.45 -6.66
CA ILE A 17 2.20 4.19 -6.08
C ILE A 17 1.52 3.08 -6.87
N ASN A 18 2.30 2.29 -7.59
CA ASN A 18 1.83 1.12 -8.32
C ASN A 18 2.19 -0.15 -7.53
N VAL A 19 1.18 -0.99 -7.27
CA VAL A 19 1.40 -2.35 -6.76
C VAL A 19 1.12 -3.31 -7.89
N SER A 20 2.17 -3.92 -8.41
CA SER A 20 2.09 -4.87 -9.52
C SER A 20 1.62 -6.25 -9.04
N GLU A 21 2.24 -6.76 -7.99
CA GLU A 21 2.07 -8.13 -7.55
C GLU A 21 2.31 -8.29 -6.04
N ILE A 22 1.88 -9.44 -5.52
CA ILE A 22 2.19 -9.90 -4.19
C ILE A 22 2.73 -11.33 -4.29
N GLN A 23 3.76 -11.66 -3.53
CA GLN A 23 4.42 -12.96 -3.59
C GLN A 23 4.41 -13.68 -2.24
N ASN A 24 4.44 -15.01 -2.29
CA ASN A 24 4.59 -15.90 -1.14
C ASN A 24 3.47 -15.80 -0.08
N LEU A 25 2.36 -15.11 -0.39
CA LEU A 25 1.19 -15.08 0.48
C LEU A 25 0.37 -16.35 0.26
N LYS A 26 0.05 -17.06 1.34
CA LYS A 26 -0.63 -18.35 1.28
C LYS A 26 -1.90 -18.35 2.11
N SER A 27 -2.96 -18.98 1.59
CA SER A 27 -4.16 -19.20 2.36
C SER A 27 -3.86 -20.17 3.52
N PRO A 28 -4.33 -19.88 4.75
CA PRO A 28 -4.24 -20.84 5.85
C PRO A 28 -5.16 -22.05 5.65
N ARG A 29 -6.07 -22.00 4.67
CA ARG A 29 -7.05 -23.04 4.36
C ARG A 29 -6.78 -23.62 2.96
N ALA A 30 -7.41 -24.75 2.65
CA ALA A 30 -7.37 -25.32 1.30
C ALA A 30 -8.18 -24.49 0.26
N GLU A 31 -8.91 -23.49 0.73
CA GLU A 31 -9.74 -22.60 -0.08
C GLU A 31 -9.02 -21.27 -0.38
N PRO A 32 -9.33 -20.61 -1.50
CA PRO A 32 -8.79 -19.28 -1.80
C PRO A 32 -9.17 -18.26 -0.73
N LEU A 33 -8.22 -17.39 -0.42
CA LEU A 33 -8.36 -16.28 0.51
C LEU A 33 -8.58 -15.00 -0.29
N THR A 34 -9.72 -14.32 -0.08
CA THR A 34 -9.99 -13.04 -0.72
C THR A 34 -9.37 -11.90 0.07
N ILE A 35 -8.52 -11.10 -0.58
CA ILE A 35 -7.70 -10.05 0.03
C ILE A 35 -7.89 -8.74 -0.70
N PHE A 36 -7.72 -7.63 0.00
CA PHE A 36 -7.52 -6.31 -0.60
C PHE A 36 -6.49 -5.52 0.21
N LEU A 37 -5.95 -4.47 -0.41
CA LEU A 37 -4.95 -3.59 0.19
C LEU A 37 -5.58 -2.24 0.55
N ARG A 38 -5.25 -1.72 1.72
CA ARG A 38 -5.58 -0.35 2.13
C ARG A 38 -4.31 0.46 2.24
N PHE A 39 -4.32 1.67 1.69
CA PHE A 39 -3.19 2.59 1.70
C PHE A 39 -3.50 3.77 2.60
N GLU A 40 -2.64 3.99 3.58
CA GLU A 40 -2.78 5.00 4.63
C GLU A 40 -1.53 5.88 4.68
N TYR A 41 -1.72 7.17 4.87
CA TYR A 41 -0.67 8.16 5.04
C TYR A 41 -1.18 9.27 5.96
N ASN A 42 -0.38 9.69 6.95
CA ASN A 42 -0.79 10.72 7.91
C ASN A 42 -2.14 10.40 8.60
N ASP A 43 -2.30 9.17 9.07
CA ASP A 43 -3.53 8.66 9.73
C ASP A 43 -4.80 8.68 8.86
N GLY A 44 -4.65 8.95 7.55
CA GLY A 44 -5.75 8.98 6.59
C GLY A 44 -5.63 7.90 5.52
N GLN A 45 -6.72 7.16 5.29
CA GLN A 45 -6.84 6.29 4.12
C GLN A 45 -6.98 7.14 2.85
N PHE A 46 -6.12 6.92 1.87
CA PHE A 46 -6.19 7.62 0.58
C PHE A 46 -6.44 6.69 -0.62
N SER A 47 -6.31 5.37 -0.44
CA SER A 47 -6.61 4.40 -1.49
C SER A 47 -6.98 3.03 -0.95
N GLU A 48 -7.69 2.25 -1.76
CA GLU A 48 -8.02 0.85 -1.51
C GLU A 48 -7.98 0.09 -2.85
N SER A 49 -7.40 -1.11 -2.85
CA SER A 49 -7.36 -1.95 -4.04
C SER A 49 -8.67 -2.67 -4.29
N GLY A 50 -8.83 -3.20 -5.50
CA GLY A 50 -9.80 -4.27 -5.74
C GLY A 50 -9.48 -5.51 -4.89
N LYS A 51 -10.49 -6.36 -4.70
CA LYS A 51 -10.32 -7.67 -4.07
C LYS A 51 -9.69 -8.66 -5.04
N PHE A 52 -8.78 -9.50 -4.55
CA PHE A 52 -8.14 -10.56 -5.30
C PHE A 52 -7.95 -11.81 -4.44
N ASP A 53 -7.98 -12.99 -5.05
CA ASP A 53 -7.85 -14.26 -4.34
C ASP A 53 -6.40 -14.76 -4.35
N VAL A 54 -6.01 -15.37 -3.23
CA VAL A 54 -4.69 -15.97 -3.00
C VAL A 54 -4.86 -17.38 -2.46
N THR A 55 -4.08 -18.35 -2.97
CA THR A 55 -4.25 -19.76 -2.58
C THR A 55 -2.94 -20.40 -2.10
N ASP A 56 -1.93 -20.46 -2.96
CA ASP A 56 -0.81 -21.40 -2.82
C ASP A 56 0.58 -20.76 -2.67
N GLY A 57 0.66 -19.44 -2.42
CA GLY A 57 1.94 -18.73 -2.35
C GLY A 57 2.48 -18.28 -3.71
N SER A 58 1.84 -18.66 -4.82
CA SER A 58 2.24 -18.20 -6.14
C SER A 58 2.07 -16.68 -6.28
N PRO A 59 2.93 -16.00 -7.08
CA PRO A 59 2.80 -14.57 -7.35
C PRO A 59 1.40 -14.22 -7.86
N ARG A 60 0.76 -13.25 -7.21
CA ARG A 60 -0.58 -12.79 -7.57
C ARG A 60 -0.53 -11.35 -8.04
N LYS A 61 -1.07 -11.12 -9.24
CA LYS A 61 -1.18 -9.79 -9.82
C LYS A 61 -2.23 -8.96 -9.07
N VAL A 62 -1.87 -7.74 -8.70
CA VAL A 62 -2.74 -6.78 -8.01
C VAL A 62 -3.17 -5.65 -8.96
N ASP A 63 -2.22 -5.12 -9.75
CA ASP A 63 -2.43 -4.01 -10.69
C ASP A 63 -3.16 -2.79 -10.10
N HIS A 64 -2.78 -2.37 -8.89
CA HIS A 64 -3.41 -1.22 -8.24
C HIS A 64 -2.58 0.05 -8.38
N ASN A 65 -3.26 1.17 -8.66
CA ASN A 65 -2.66 2.50 -8.72
C ASN A 65 -3.25 3.38 -7.62
N ALA A 66 -2.44 3.66 -6.60
CA ALA A 66 -2.77 4.61 -5.54
C ALA A 66 -2.13 5.97 -5.83
N ILE A 67 -2.90 7.05 -5.69
CA ILE A 67 -2.41 8.42 -5.93
C ILE A 67 -2.42 9.18 -4.61
N LEU A 68 -1.24 9.49 -4.10
CA LEU A 68 -1.08 10.33 -2.92
C LEU A 68 -0.91 11.80 -3.36
N GLY A 69 -1.82 12.67 -2.93
CA GLY A 69 -1.70 14.11 -3.15
C GLY A 69 -0.68 14.72 -2.18
N VAL A 70 0.21 15.57 -2.70
CA VAL A 70 1.23 16.26 -1.90
C VAL A 70 1.20 17.74 -2.26
N ASN A 71 1.22 18.63 -1.27
CA ASN A 71 1.45 20.05 -1.49
C ASN A 71 2.92 20.37 -1.27
N ALA A 72 3.67 20.41 -2.36
CA ALA A 72 5.11 20.62 -2.25
C ALA A 72 5.53 22.09 -2.05
N SER A 73 4.55 23.00 -1.97
CA SER A 73 4.78 24.36 -1.49
C SER A 73 4.64 24.49 0.02
N ASP A 74 4.20 23.45 0.72
CA ASP A 74 4.06 23.39 2.17
C ASP A 74 5.26 22.65 2.79
N PRO A 75 6.18 23.36 3.48
CA PRO A 75 7.35 22.74 4.10
C PRO A 75 6.99 21.63 5.10
N VAL A 76 5.86 21.73 5.78
CA VAL A 76 5.42 20.71 6.74
C VAL A 76 5.09 19.41 6.04
N GLN A 77 4.45 19.47 4.86
CA GLN A 77 4.15 18.27 4.07
C GLN A 77 5.41 17.65 3.46
N ILE A 78 6.41 18.46 3.14
CA ILE A 78 7.72 17.97 2.70
C ILE A 78 8.46 17.26 3.83
N ASP A 79 8.45 17.82 5.04
CA ASP A 79 9.02 17.18 6.22
C ASP A 79 8.30 15.87 6.56
N ASP A 80 6.97 15.86 6.51
CA ASP A 80 6.15 14.66 6.69
C ASP A 80 6.52 13.57 5.69
N LEU A 81 6.73 13.93 4.41
CA LEU A 81 7.11 12.99 3.36
C LEU A 81 8.42 12.26 3.69
N GLY A 82 9.32 12.92 4.42
CA GLY A 82 10.60 12.36 4.79
C GLY A 82 10.60 11.57 6.10
N GLN A 83 9.57 11.74 6.94
CA GLN A 83 9.52 11.16 8.27
C GLN A 83 8.44 10.09 8.42
N LYS A 84 7.42 10.12 7.57
CA LYS A 84 6.24 9.29 7.70
C LYS A 84 6.09 8.38 6.48
N PRO A 85 6.07 7.06 6.68
CA PRO A 85 5.90 6.13 5.57
C PRO A 85 4.42 6.06 5.14
N VAL A 86 4.21 5.49 3.95
CA VAL A 86 2.90 4.97 3.58
C VAL A 86 2.74 3.59 4.18
N LEU A 87 1.63 3.37 4.88
CA LEU A 87 1.25 2.06 5.38
C LEU A 87 0.36 1.38 4.35
N VAL A 88 0.75 0.15 3.96
CA VAL A 88 -0.05 -0.71 3.09
C VAL A 88 -0.51 -1.90 3.92
N THR A 89 -1.78 -1.89 4.31
CA THR A 89 -2.37 -2.93 5.16
C THR A 89 -3.16 -3.92 4.32
N LEU A 90 -2.88 -5.22 4.49
CA LEU A 90 -3.59 -6.31 3.83
C LEU A 90 -4.79 -6.69 4.68
N PHE A 91 -5.96 -6.80 4.05
CA PHE A 91 -7.19 -7.20 4.69
C PHE A 91 -7.75 -8.47 4.06
N GLU A 92 -8.03 -9.47 4.89
CA GLU A 92 -8.86 -10.61 4.51
C GLU A 92 -10.34 -10.17 4.51
N ALA A 93 -11.01 -10.33 3.36
CA ALA A 93 -12.44 -10.12 3.24
C ALA A 93 -13.19 -11.41 3.62
N GLN A 94 -14.12 -11.32 4.58
CA GLN A 94 -14.98 -12.44 4.90
C GLN A 94 -16.11 -12.57 3.86
N PRO A 95 -16.59 -13.80 3.57
CA PRO A 95 -17.75 -14.01 2.71
C PRO A 95 -18.98 -13.26 3.24
N LYS A 96 -19.72 -12.58 2.35
CA LYS A 96 -20.99 -11.93 2.72
C LYS A 96 -22.03 -12.98 3.08
N ASP A 97 -22.34 -13.10 4.37
CA ASP A 97 -23.58 -13.75 4.78
C ASP A 97 -24.77 -12.95 4.24
N LYS A 98 -25.76 -13.63 3.64
CA LYS A 98 -26.97 -13.02 3.07
C LYS A 98 -27.80 -12.17 4.05
N LYS A 99 -27.46 -12.15 5.34
CA LYS A 99 -28.13 -11.38 6.40
C LYS A 99 -27.30 -10.21 6.96
N GLN A 100 -26.03 -10.06 6.61
CA GLN A 100 -25.19 -8.95 7.11
C GLN A 100 -25.12 -7.81 6.10
N LYS A 101 -25.31 -6.57 6.60
CA LYS A 101 -25.23 -5.33 5.80
C LYS A 101 -23.79 -4.85 5.59
N GLU A 102 -22.84 -5.29 6.42
CA GLU A 102 -21.45 -4.82 6.40
C GLU A 102 -20.48 -5.93 6.00
N ASP A 103 -19.54 -5.59 5.12
CA ASP A 103 -18.37 -6.40 4.78
C ASP A 103 -17.45 -6.48 6.00
N LYS A 104 -17.41 -7.63 6.68
CA LYS A 104 -16.39 -7.88 7.70
C LYS A 104 -15.05 -8.13 7.02
N SER A 105 -14.05 -7.36 7.41
CA SER A 105 -12.66 -7.58 6.98
C SER A 105 -11.74 -7.56 8.19
N THR A 106 -10.67 -8.35 8.14
CA THR A 106 -9.70 -8.46 9.23
C THR A 106 -8.31 -8.15 8.68
N PRO A 107 -7.54 -7.28 9.33
CA PRO A 107 -6.20 -6.98 8.87
C PRO A 107 -5.28 -8.16 9.21
N ILE A 108 -4.48 -8.60 8.23
CA ILE A 108 -3.66 -9.81 8.34
C ILE A 108 -2.16 -9.52 8.34
N GLY A 109 -1.74 -8.48 7.61
CA GLY A 109 -0.35 -8.08 7.48
C GLY A 109 -0.23 -6.62 7.04
N GLN A 110 0.97 -6.07 7.15
CA GLN A 110 1.26 -4.69 6.82
C GLN A 110 2.66 -4.57 6.19
N ALA A 111 2.77 -3.71 5.18
CA ALA A 111 4.02 -3.31 4.56
C ALA A 111 4.20 -1.80 4.69
N ILE A 112 5.46 -1.37 4.71
CA ILE A 112 5.85 0.03 4.94
C ILE A 112 6.61 0.52 3.70
N LEU A 113 6.06 1.53 3.03
CA LEU A 113 6.70 2.18 1.89
C LEU A 113 7.33 3.50 2.34
N ASP A 114 8.64 3.57 2.26
CA ASP A 114 9.43 4.77 2.54
C ASP A 114 9.40 5.73 1.33
N LEU A 115 9.00 6.98 1.58
CA LEU A 115 8.94 8.04 0.57
C LEU A 115 10.20 8.92 0.56
N TRP A 116 11.13 8.71 1.49
CA TRP A 116 12.41 9.42 1.58
C TRP A 116 13.22 9.45 0.28
N PRO A 117 13.31 8.38 -0.54
CA PRO A 117 14.13 8.45 -1.74
C PRO A 117 13.58 9.45 -2.76
N LEU A 118 12.27 9.75 -2.76
CA LEU A 118 11.68 10.80 -3.59
C LEU A 118 12.21 12.21 -3.24
N LEU A 119 12.55 12.45 -1.98
CA LEU A 119 13.16 13.70 -1.53
C LEU A 119 14.61 13.85 -1.99
N LYS A 120 15.25 12.77 -2.44
CA LYS A 120 16.61 12.77 -2.99
C LYS A 120 16.65 12.98 -4.51
N ASN A 121 15.57 13.47 -5.09
CA ASN A 121 15.37 13.62 -6.54
C ASN A 121 15.24 12.30 -7.32
N GLU A 122 14.95 11.18 -6.65
CA GLU A 122 14.54 9.97 -7.37
C GLU A 122 13.09 10.17 -7.84
N THR A 123 12.87 10.10 -9.15
CA THR A 123 11.53 10.33 -9.74
C THR A 123 10.74 9.05 -9.95
N GLN A 124 11.42 7.89 -9.90
CA GLN A 124 10.83 6.57 -10.05
C GLN A 124 11.65 5.55 -9.26
N ILE A 125 10.97 4.75 -8.45
CA ILE A 125 11.56 3.74 -7.59
C ILE A 125 10.76 2.46 -7.78
N SER A 126 11.43 1.31 -7.80
CA SER A 126 10.81 0.00 -7.79
C SER A 126 11.47 -0.82 -6.69
N VAL A 127 10.68 -1.32 -5.75
CA VAL A 127 11.13 -2.02 -4.55
C VAL A 127 10.17 -3.16 -4.25
N ASN A 128 10.73 -4.23 -3.67
CA ASN A 128 9.94 -5.29 -3.04
C ASN A 128 9.94 -5.03 -1.53
N ILE A 129 8.77 -4.96 -0.92
CA ILE A 129 8.61 -4.56 0.48
C ILE A 129 8.10 -5.76 1.28
N PRO A 130 8.77 -6.14 2.39
CA PRO A 130 8.30 -7.22 3.23
C PRO A 130 6.94 -6.91 3.85
N ILE A 131 6.09 -7.93 3.92
CA ILE A 131 4.84 -7.91 4.66
C ILE A 131 5.09 -8.47 6.06
N TYR A 132 4.86 -7.65 7.06
CA TYR A 132 4.92 -8.02 8.46
C TYR A 132 3.55 -8.50 8.93
N ALA A 133 3.51 -9.60 9.67
CA ALA A 133 2.28 -10.13 10.23
C ALA A 133 1.70 -9.17 11.28
N ILE A 134 0.37 -9.07 11.30
CA ILE A 134 -0.33 -8.35 12.37
C ILE A 134 -0.50 -9.27 13.59
N PRO A 135 -0.27 -8.78 14.81
CA PRO A 135 -0.44 -9.57 16.02
C PRO A 135 -1.80 -10.27 16.11
N GLY A 136 -1.77 -11.59 16.31
CA GLY A 136 -2.97 -12.45 16.34
C GLY A 136 -3.49 -12.87 14.97
N SER A 137 -2.84 -12.48 13.87
CA SER A 137 -3.17 -12.99 12.53
C SER A 137 -2.51 -14.34 12.26
N TYR A 138 -3.06 -15.10 11.30
CA TYR A 138 -2.46 -16.37 10.92
C TYR A 138 -1.09 -16.22 10.25
N LEU A 139 -0.73 -15.01 9.76
CA LEU A 139 0.59 -14.78 9.15
C LEU A 139 1.72 -14.92 10.18
N GLU A 140 1.47 -14.70 11.47
CA GLU A 140 2.49 -14.92 12.51
C GLU A 140 2.93 -16.38 12.58
N THR A 141 2.01 -17.30 12.34
CA THR A 141 2.27 -18.76 12.42
C THR A 141 2.92 -19.33 11.17
N GLN A 142 2.91 -18.58 10.05
CA GLN A 142 3.54 -19.00 8.80
C GLN A 142 5.08 -18.77 8.83
N GLY A 143 5.60 -18.17 9.91
CA GLY A 143 7.00 -17.73 10.02
C GLY A 143 7.28 -16.49 9.16
N GLU A 144 8.41 -15.81 9.37
CA GLU A 144 8.91 -14.70 8.53
C GLU A 144 9.31 -15.19 7.12
N GLN A 145 8.43 -15.93 6.45
CA GLN A 145 8.61 -16.28 5.06
C GLN A 145 8.38 -15.01 4.24
N ASN A 146 9.39 -14.64 3.46
CA ASN A 146 9.54 -13.48 2.56
C ASN A 146 8.31 -13.11 1.70
N GLN A 147 7.19 -12.78 2.33
CA GLN A 147 6.02 -12.21 1.70
C GLN A 147 6.38 -10.78 1.32
N VAL A 148 6.24 -10.46 0.03
CA VAL A 148 6.62 -9.14 -0.47
C VAL A 148 5.52 -8.57 -1.36
N LEU A 149 5.33 -7.27 -1.24
CA LEU A 149 4.56 -6.38 -2.12
C LEU A 149 5.48 -5.65 -3.09
#